data_AF-A0A9X3CRG3-F1
#
_entry.id   AF-A0A9X3CRG3-F1
#
_cell.length_a   1.000
_cell.length_b   1.000
_cell.length_c   1.000
_cell.angle_alpha   90.00
_cell.angle_beta   90.00
_cell.angle_gamma   90.00
#
_symmetry.space_group_name_H-M   'P 1'
#
loop_
_entity.id
_entity.type
_entity.pdbx_description
1 polymer ?
#
loop_
_entity_poly.entity_id
_entity_poly.type
_entity_poly.pdbx_seq_one_letter_code
_entity_poly.pdbx_strand_id
1 'polypeptide(L)'
;MAQQNSTPTLSNSNSATSVSPLGHESSPKNDASSPLAVLKLRYLVKKCRDEEKIKSDLVSKIHRLKMFSRRQSPEQQADINALKEQGLVDDIKQKFPQLVFRRFALHEVRNFFVELNRADFGEWFLHERVDHIILYTTYRSVFPALRFVKTGEGTFKCSGFCFDIRFGA
;
A
#
# COMPACT_ATOMS: atom_id res chain seq x y z
N MET A 1 53.04 -75.61 68.36
CA MET A 1 51.86 -76.42 68.71
C MET A 1 50.65 -75.52 68.76
N ALA A 2 49.64 -75.76 67.92
CA ALA A 2 48.20 -75.50 68.14
C ALA A 2 47.49 -75.56 66.79
N GLN A 3 46.81 -76.67 66.54
CA GLN A 3 45.72 -76.79 65.58
C GLN A 3 44.48 -76.07 66.12
N GLN A 4 43.62 -75.55 65.24
CA GLN A 4 42.16 -75.43 65.43
C GLN A 4 41.56 -75.02 64.06
N ASN A 5 41.09 -75.98 63.25
CA ASN A 5 39.75 -76.58 63.22
C ASN A 5 38.65 -75.58 62.81
N SER A 6 38.24 -75.73 61.55
CA SER A 6 37.04 -75.19 60.91
C SER A 6 35.76 -75.77 61.51
N THR A 7 34.65 -75.02 61.51
CA THR A 7 33.36 -75.57 61.04
C THR A 7 32.41 -74.46 60.56
N PRO A 8 31.68 -74.67 59.45
CA PRO A 8 30.86 -73.66 58.77
C PRO A 8 29.36 -73.86 59.06
N THR A 9 28.54 -72.86 58.75
CA THR A 9 27.08 -73.04 58.66
C THR A 9 26.61 -72.88 57.22
N LEU A 10 26.00 -73.95 56.73
CA LEU A 10 25.45 -74.18 55.41
C LEU A 10 24.07 -73.51 55.20
N SER A 11 23.74 -73.43 53.90
CA SER A 11 22.40 -73.45 53.29
C SER A 11 21.75 -72.07 53.10
N ASN A 12 21.15 -71.74 51.95
CA ASN A 12 20.64 -72.58 50.87
C ASN A 12 20.80 -71.89 49.51
N SER A 13 21.09 -72.71 48.51
CA SER A 13 20.96 -72.42 47.09
C SER A 13 19.51 -72.10 46.69
N ASN A 14 19.35 -71.36 45.59
CA ASN A 14 18.29 -71.40 44.55
C ASN A 14 18.20 -69.98 43.93
N SER A 15 18.27 -69.71 42.63
CA SER A 15 18.23 -70.53 41.41
C SER A 15 18.95 -69.77 40.29
N ALA A 16 19.57 -70.50 39.37
CA ALA A 16 20.27 -69.93 38.22
C ALA A 16 19.32 -69.23 37.23
N THR A 17 19.71 -68.05 36.73
CA THR A 17 19.64 -67.73 35.30
C THR A 17 20.69 -66.66 34.97
N SER A 18 21.37 -66.85 33.83
CA SER A 18 22.32 -65.97 33.13
C SER A 18 21.84 -64.51 33.05
N VAL A 19 22.65 -63.46 32.89
CA VAL A 19 23.78 -63.19 31.98
C VAL A 19 24.49 -61.90 32.46
N SER A 20 25.78 -61.74 32.20
CA SER A 20 26.46 -60.42 32.10
C SER A 20 26.65 -60.11 30.60
N PRO A 21 26.66 -58.83 30.13
CA PRO A 21 27.51 -57.78 30.70
C PRO A 21 26.93 -56.34 30.71
N LEU A 22 27.50 -55.55 31.61
CA LEU A 22 27.99 -54.18 31.38
C LEU A 22 27.29 -53.36 30.26
N GLY A 23 26.28 -52.60 30.65
CA GLY A 23 25.73 -51.51 29.86
C GLY A 23 25.28 -50.42 30.80
N HIS A 24 26.15 -49.43 31.06
CA HIS A 24 25.72 -48.21 31.72
C HIS A 24 24.63 -47.56 30.85
N GLU A 25 23.37 -47.70 31.24
CA GLU A 25 22.30 -46.80 30.78
C GLU A 25 22.62 -45.41 31.33
N SER A 26 23.33 -44.63 30.53
CA SER A 26 23.41 -43.19 30.72
C SER A 26 22.01 -42.61 30.57
N SER A 27 21.44 -42.14 31.68
CA SER A 27 20.21 -41.36 31.72
C SER A 27 20.25 -40.21 30.70
N PRO A 28 19.11 -39.79 30.11
CA PRO A 28 19.08 -38.61 29.24
C PRO A 28 19.42 -37.40 30.09
N LYS A 29 20.69 -36.97 30.04
CA LYS A 29 21.13 -35.71 30.63
C LYS A 29 20.46 -34.59 29.84
N ASN A 30 19.42 -34.01 30.42
CA ASN A 30 18.88 -32.68 30.19
C ASN A 30 19.07 -32.15 28.76
N ASP A 31 18.00 -32.18 27.96
CA ASP A 31 17.78 -31.18 26.91
C ASP A 31 17.63 -29.79 27.55
N ALA A 32 18.71 -29.29 28.15
CA ALA A 32 18.82 -27.89 28.50
C ALA A 32 18.95 -27.15 27.17
N SER A 33 17.81 -26.78 26.57
CA SER A 33 17.81 -25.82 25.47
C SER A 33 18.66 -24.65 25.94
N SER A 34 19.85 -24.50 25.35
CA SER A 34 20.80 -23.47 25.77
C SER A 34 20.03 -22.14 25.82
N PRO A 35 20.08 -21.38 26.92
CA PRO A 35 19.43 -20.07 27.00
C PRO A 35 19.78 -19.18 25.79
N LEU A 36 20.98 -19.37 25.22
CA LEU A 36 21.43 -18.73 23.99
C LEU A 36 20.63 -19.15 22.74
N ALA A 37 20.27 -20.42 22.61
CA ALA A 37 19.44 -20.92 21.49
C ALA A 37 18.02 -20.32 21.56
N VAL A 38 17.44 -20.25 22.76
CA VAL A 38 16.13 -19.61 22.99
C VAL A 38 16.18 -18.12 22.68
N LEU A 39 17.24 -17.42 23.11
CA LEU A 39 17.43 -15.99 22.81
C LEU A 39 17.60 -15.74 21.30
N LYS A 40 18.40 -16.56 20.60
CA LYS A 40 18.55 -16.48 19.13
C LYS A 40 17.22 -16.69 18.41
N LEU A 41 16.43 -17.67 18.85
CA LEU A 41 15.11 -17.93 18.27
C LEU A 41 14.14 -16.76 18.50
N ARG A 42 14.12 -16.18 19.71
CA ARG A 42 13.32 -14.97 20.00
C ARG A 42 13.72 -13.77 19.14
N TYR A 43 15.02 -13.57 18.95
CA TYR A 43 15.54 -12.52 18.07
C TYR A 43 15.08 -12.71 16.62
N LEU A 44 15.20 -13.94 16.09
CA LEU A 44 14.74 -14.26 14.73
C LEU A 44 13.23 -14.07 14.57
N VAL A 45 12.43 -14.52 15.54
CA VAL A 45 10.96 -14.32 15.53
C VAL A 45 10.60 -12.83 15.55
N LYS A 46 11.29 -12.03 16.37
CA LYS A 46 11.09 -10.57 16.41
C LYS A 46 11.42 -9.94 15.05
N LYS A 47 12.57 -10.29 14.48
CA LYS A 47 13.00 -9.82 13.16
C LYS A 47 11.98 -10.18 12.07
N CYS A 48 11.47 -11.40 12.06
CA CYS A 48 10.43 -11.82 11.10
C CYS A 48 9.15 -10.99 11.24
N ARG A 49 8.66 -10.74 12.47
CA ARG A 49 7.48 -9.89 12.69
C ARG A 49 7.71 -8.45 12.23
N ASP A 50 8.89 -7.91 12.50
CA ASP A 50 9.24 -6.55 12.09
C ASP A 50 9.30 -6.45 10.56
N GLU A 51 9.87 -7.44 9.87
CA GLU A 51 9.87 -7.53 8.41
C GLU A 51 8.45 -7.69 7.82
N GLU A 52 7.61 -8.53 8.42
CA GLU A 52 6.20 -8.69 8.02
C GLU A 52 5.42 -7.38 8.19
N LYS A 53 5.63 -6.66 9.29
CA LYS A 53 5.02 -5.36 9.54
C LYS A 53 5.47 -4.33 8.49
N ILE A 54 6.76 -4.27 8.19
CA ILE A 54 7.29 -3.38 7.15
C ILE A 54 6.68 -3.70 5.78
N LYS A 55 6.60 -4.99 5.43
CA LYS A 55 5.96 -5.44 4.18
C LYS A 55 4.48 -5.05 4.14
N SER A 56 3.74 -5.29 5.22
CA SER A 56 2.33 -4.91 5.34
C SER A 56 2.13 -3.40 5.17
N ASP A 57 2.91 -2.58 5.88
CA ASP A 57 2.86 -1.12 5.77
C ASP A 57 3.18 -0.65 4.35
N LEU A 58 4.18 -1.26 3.69
CA LEU A 58 4.52 -0.94 2.31
C LEU A 58 3.39 -1.32 1.35
N VAL A 59 2.76 -2.49 1.53
CA VAL A 59 1.59 -2.90 0.75
C VAL A 59 0.43 -1.93 0.95
N SER A 60 0.15 -1.50 2.17
CA SER A 60 -0.88 -0.49 2.45
C SER A 60 -0.55 0.87 1.82
N LYS A 61 0.72 1.31 1.87
CA LYS A 61 1.17 2.55 1.20
C LYS A 61 1.04 2.44 -0.31
N ILE A 62 1.48 1.34 -0.92
CA ILE A 62 1.34 1.08 -2.35
C ILE A 62 -0.13 1.02 -2.73
N HIS A 63 -0.97 0.39 -1.92
CA HIS A 63 -2.41 0.35 -2.15
C HIS A 63 -2.99 1.76 -2.11
N ARG A 64 -2.69 2.58 -1.10
CA ARG A 64 -3.11 3.98 -1.04
C ARG A 64 -2.63 4.79 -2.25
N LEU A 65 -1.38 4.64 -2.66
CA LEU A 65 -0.83 5.29 -3.84
C LEU A 65 -1.52 4.81 -5.13
N LYS A 66 -1.80 3.51 -5.25
CA LYS A 66 -2.59 2.96 -6.35
C LYS A 66 -4.01 3.52 -6.34
N MET A 67 -4.65 3.63 -5.19
CA MET A 67 -6.00 4.19 -5.05
C MET A 67 -6.00 5.68 -5.39
N PHE A 68 -4.98 6.43 -4.96
CA PHE A 68 -4.78 7.84 -5.32
C PHE A 68 -4.56 8.00 -6.83
N SER A 69 -3.70 7.18 -7.43
CA SER A 69 -3.46 7.14 -8.88
C SER A 69 -4.70 6.70 -9.68
N ARG A 70 -5.55 5.83 -9.10
CA ARG A 70 -6.79 5.34 -9.69
C ARG A 70 -8.03 6.16 -9.32
N ARG A 71 -7.87 7.23 -8.53
CA ARG A 71 -8.95 8.15 -8.12
C ARG A 71 -10.04 7.47 -7.29
N GLN A 72 -9.65 6.48 -6.51
CA GLN A 72 -10.53 5.74 -5.61
C GLN A 72 -10.22 6.06 -4.15
N SER A 73 -9.38 7.06 -3.88
CA SER A 73 -9.21 7.54 -2.52
C SER A 73 -10.55 8.08 -2.00
N PRO A 74 -11.02 7.65 -0.81
CA PRO A 74 -12.23 8.18 -0.21
C PRO A 74 -12.24 9.71 -0.11
N GLU A 75 -11.08 10.31 0.15
CA GLU A 75 -10.89 11.77 0.23
C GLU A 75 -11.18 12.46 -1.11
N GLN A 76 -10.61 11.95 -2.20
CA GLN A 76 -10.85 12.49 -3.54
C GLN A 76 -12.31 12.31 -3.96
N GLN A 77 -12.93 11.19 -3.62
CA GLN A 77 -14.34 10.95 -3.93
C GLN A 77 -15.25 11.91 -3.16
N ALA A 78 -14.94 12.20 -1.88
CA ALA A 78 -15.66 13.17 -1.08
C ALA A 78 -15.54 14.59 -1.67
N ASP A 79 -14.32 15.00 -2.06
CA ASP A 79 -14.10 16.32 -2.66
C ASP A 79 -14.77 16.46 -4.04
N ILE A 80 -14.76 15.41 -4.88
CA ILE A 80 -15.51 15.38 -6.15
C ILE A 80 -17.00 15.52 -5.90
N ASN A 81 -17.55 14.82 -4.90
CA ASN A 81 -18.96 14.91 -4.57
C ASN A 81 -19.33 16.31 -4.07
N ALA A 82 -18.49 16.92 -3.23
CA ALA A 82 -18.69 18.30 -2.77
C ALA A 82 -18.73 19.30 -3.94
N LEU A 83 -17.83 19.16 -4.93
CA LEU A 83 -17.86 20.02 -6.12
C LEU A 83 -19.09 19.81 -7.00
N LYS A 84 -19.61 18.58 -7.07
CA LYS A 84 -20.86 18.29 -7.79
C LYS A 84 -22.06 18.89 -7.07
N GLU A 85 -22.11 18.77 -5.73
CA GLU A 85 -23.16 19.36 -4.90
C GLU A 85 -23.17 20.89 -4.98
N GLN A 86 -21.99 21.51 -5.09
CA GLN A 86 -21.85 22.95 -5.34
C GLN A 86 -22.29 23.39 -6.74
N GLY A 87 -22.49 22.46 -7.68
CA GLY A 87 -22.93 22.80 -9.04
C GLY A 87 -21.88 23.44 -9.93
N LEU A 88 -20.59 23.41 -9.56
CA LEU A 88 -19.50 24.09 -10.31
C LEU A 88 -19.54 23.83 -11.82
N VAL A 89 -19.76 22.57 -12.22
CA VAL A 89 -19.80 22.18 -13.64
C VAL A 89 -21.00 22.80 -14.35
N ASP A 90 -22.14 22.86 -13.68
CA ASP A 90 -23.38 23.37 -14.26
C ASP A 90 -23.36 24.91 -14.31
N ASP A 91 -22.80 25.57 -13.29
CA ASP A 91 -22.57 27.01 -13.29
C ASP A 91 -21.63 27.45 -14.44
N ILE A 92 -20.54 26.71 -14.66
CA ILE A 92 -19.63 26.96 -15.78
C ILE A 92 -20.35 26.76 -17.12
N LYS A 93 -21.14 25.68 -17.26
CA LYS A 93 -21.91 25.46 -18.50
C LYS A 93 -22.98 26.53 -18.72
N GLN A 94 -23.60 27.04 -17.66
CA GLN A 94 -24.61 28.08 -17.74
C GLN A 94 -24.00 29.43 -18.14
N LYS A 95 -22.84 29.81 -17.57
CA LYS A 95 -22.11 31.01 -17.99
C LYS A 95 -21.51 30.87 -19.40
N PHE A 96 -21.10 29.66 -19.78
CA PHE A 96 -20.38 29.40 -21.03
C PHE A 96 -21.02 28.27 -21.85
N PRO A 97 -22.24 28.47 -22.38
CA PRO A 97 -22.96 27.45 -23.15
C PRO A 97 -22.23 27.02 -24.43
N GLN A 98 -21.36 27.89 -24.97
CA GLN A 98 -20.52 27.59 -26.13
C GLN A 98 -19.58 26.39 -25.93
N LEU A 99 -19.25 26.02 -24.68
CA LEU A 99 -18.37 24.90 -24.38
C LEU A 99 -18.86 23.56 -24.92
N VAL A 100 -20.18 23.38 -25.04
CA VAL A 100 -20.76 22.06 -25.35
C VAL A 100 -20.75 21.77 -26.85
N PHE A 101 -20.92 22.79 -27.70
CA PHE A 101 -21.22 22.59 -29.12
C PHE A 101 -20.20 23.21 -30.07
N ARG A 102 -19.41 24.18 -29.59
CA ARG A 102 -18.54 24.98 -30.45
C ARG A 102 -17.14 24.37 -30.59
N ARG A 103 -16.52 24.60 -31.75
CA ARG A 103 -15.07 24.46 -31.93
C ARG A 103 -14.41 25.82 -31.74
N PHE A 104 -13.25 25.83 -31.08
CA PHE A 104 -12.52 27.02 -30.70
C PHE A 104 -11.19 27.07 -31.45
N ALA A 105 -10.83 28.20 -32.04
CA ALA A 105 -9.44 28.44 -32.41
C ALA A 105 -8.57 28.62 -31.15
N LEU A 106 -7.25 28.46 -31.27
CA LEU A 106 -6.32 28.59 -30.14
C LEU A 106 -6.49 29.93 -29.38
N HIS A 107 -6.60 31.04 -30.11
CA HIS A 107 -6.78 32.36 -29.49
C HIS A 107 -8.12 32.48 -28.75
N GLU A 108 -9.16 31.78 -29.20
CA GLU A 108 -10.46 31.76 -28.52
C GLU A 108 -10.39 30.97 -27.21
N VAL A 109 -9.62 29.87 -27.16
CA VAL A 109 -9.37 29.15 -25.90
C VAL A 109 -8.62 30.02 -24.90
N ARG A 110 -7.64 30.81 -25.37
CA ARG A 110 -6.91 31.76 -24.51
C ARG A 110 -7.79 32.91 -24.02
N ASN A 111 -8.67 33.45 -24.87
CA ASN A 111 -9.65 34.45 -24.45
C ASN A 111 -10.62 33.87 -23.41
N PHE A 112 -11.11 32.66 -23.66
CA PHE A 112 -11.95 31.94 -22.70
C PHE A 112 -11.25 31.73 -21.35
N PHE A 113 -9.96 31.40 -21.34
CA PHE A 113 -9.17 31.30 -20.10
C PHE A 113 -9.16 32.61 -19.28
N VAL A 114 -9.05 33.77 -19.96
CA VAL A 114 -9.12 35.08 -19.31
C VAL A 114 -10.52 35.36 -18.76
N GLU A 115 -11.57 35.03 -19.53
CA GLU A 115 -12.97 35.17 -19.09
C GLU A 115 -13.29 34.27 -17.90
N LEU A 116 -12.78 33.03 -17.90
CA LEU A 116 -12.99 32.05 -16.83
C LEU A 116 -12.40 32.54 -15.50
N ASN A 117 -11.18 33.10 -15.53
CA ASN A 117 -10.55 33.69 -14.35
C ASN A 117 -11.24 34.97 -13.83
N ARG A 118 -12.05 35.63 -14.67
CA ARG A 118 -12.87 36.78 -14.26
C ARG A 118 -14.25 36.38 -13.74
N ALA A 119 -14.62 35.10 -13.86
CA ALA A 119 -15.98 34.62 -13.61
C ALA A 119 -16.21 34.10 -12.18
N ASP A 120 -15.31 34.39 -11.23
CA ASP A 120 -15.36 34.00 -9.82
C ASP A 120 -15.42 32.49 -9.55
N PHE A 121 -14.86 31.67 -10.44
CA PHE A 121 -14.75 30.21 -10.27
C PHE A 121 -13.41 29.78 -9.66
N GLY A 122 -12.79 30.66 -8.87
CA GLY A 122 -11.42 30.49 -8.38
C GLY A 122 -10.36 30.78 -9.43
N GLU A 123 -9.11 30.49 -9.07
CA GLU A 123 -7.95 30.70 -9.94
C GLU A 123 -7.78 29.50 -10.89
N TRP A 124 -7.71 29.80 -12.18
CA TRP A 124 -7.49 28.82 -13.23
C TRP A 124 -6.11 28.98 -13.85
N PHE A 125 -5.51 27.85 -14.20
CA PHE A 125 -4.21 27.72 -14.83
C PHE A 125 -4.37 27.13 -16.24
N LEU A 126 -3.45 27.50 -17.13
CA LEU A 126 -3.42 27.06 -18.53
C LEU A 126 -2.24 26.12 -18.76
N HIS A 127 -2.52 24.94 -19.31
CA HIS A 127 -1.51 24.03 -19.83
C HIS A 127 -1.75 23.78 -21.32
N GLU A 128 -0.81 24.21 -22.16
CA GLU A 128 -0.92 24.14 -23.62
C GLU A 128 0.04 23.09 -24.19
N ARG A 129 -0.49 22.19 -25.03
CA ARG A 129 0.25 21.20 -25.83
C ARG A 129 -0.22 21.27 -27.29
N VAL A 130 0.51 20.57 -28.16
CA VAL A 130 0.27 20.58 -29.61
C VAL A 130 -1.09 19.98 -29.99
N ASP A 131 -1.54 18.99 -29.22
CA ASP A 131 -2.73 18.17 -29.45
C ASP A 131 -3.87 18.46 -28.46
N HIS A 132 -3.57 19.09 -27.32
CA HIS A 132 -4.58 19.41 -26.31
C HIS A 132 -4.24 20.65 -25.49
N ILE A 133 -5.27 21.26 -24.92
CA ILE A 133 -5.17 22.37 -23.96
C ILE A 133 -5.97 21.96 -22.73
N ILE A 134 -5.40 22.16 -21.55
CA ILE A 134 -6.07 21.91 -20.28
C ILE A 134 -6.14 23.22 -19.51
N LEU A 135 -7.36 23.63 -19.16
CA LEU A 135 -7.58 24.67 -18.17
C LEU A 135 -7.93 23.97 -16.87
N TYR A 136 -7.26 24.31 -15.78
CA TYR A 136 -7.49 23.62 -14.51
C TYR A 136 -7.41 24.53 -13.30
N THR A 137 -8.00 24.08 -12.20
CA THR A 137 -7.90 24.73 -10.90
C THR A 137 -7.55 23.68 -9.83
N THR A 138 -7.28 24.14 -8.62
CA THR A 138 -6.98 23.28 -7.47
C THR A 138 -8.13 23.35 -6.47
N TYR A 139 -8.66 22.20 -6.08
CA TYR A 139 -9.65 22.12 -5.01
C TYR A 139 -9.29 20.97 -4.08
N ARG A 140 -8.72 21.31 -2.91
CA ARG A 140 -8.30 20.33 -1.90
C ARG A 140 -7.46 19.21 -2.51
N SER A 141 -7.96 17.97 -2.52
CA SER A 141 -7.24 16.79 -3.03
C SER A 141 -7.42 16.53 -4.53
N VAL A 142 -8.19 17.37 -5.25
CA VAL A 142 -8.54 17.17 -6.66
C VAL A 142 -8.25 18.39 -7.53
N PHE A 143 -8.22 18.14 -8.84
CA PHE A 143 -7.84 19.13 -9.84
C PHE A 143 -8.91 19.22 -10.94
N PRO A 144 -9.97 20.01 -10.71
CA PRO A 144 -11.00 20.25 -11.70
C PRO A 144 -10.42 20.89 -12.95
N ALA A 145 -10.84 20.40 -14.12
CA ALA A 145 -10.24 20.76 -15.38
C ALA A 145 -11.21 20.68 -16.55
N LEU A 146 -11.06 21.62 -17.47
CA LEU A 146 -11.65 21.62 -18.80
C LEU A 146 -10.58 21.17 -19.79
N ARG A 147 -10.87 20.11 -20.54
CA ARG A 147 -9.96 19.60 -21.57
C ARG A 147 -10.46 19.98 -22.95
N PHE A 148 -9.59 20.60 -23.73
CA PHE A 148 -9.79 20.93 -25.13
C PHE A 148 -8.87 20.03 -25.95
N VAL A 149 -9.44 19.26 -26.86
CA VAL A 149 -8.69 18.36 -27.74
C VAL A 149 -8.67 18.95 -29.13
N LYS A 150 -7.50 18.97 -29.76
CA LYS A 150 -7.33 19.47 -31.12
C LYS A 150 -8.18 18.64 -32.08
N THR A 151 -9.04 19.34 -32.80
CA THR A 151 -9.78 18.83 -33.94
C THR A 151 -9.06 19.24 -35.23
N GLY A 152 -9.49 18.70 -36.38
CA GLY A 152 -8.95 19.10 -37.68
C GLY A 152 -8.91 20.63 -37.86
N GLU A 153 -8.02 21.10 -38.74
CA GLU A 153 -7.89 22.52 -39.11
C GLU A 153 -7.42 23.45 -37.96
N GLY A 154 -6.67 22.92 -36.98
CA GLY A 154 -6.08 23.76 -35.91
C GLY A 154 -7.10 24.30 -34.91
N THR A 155 -8.32 23.76 -34.92
CA THR A 155 -9.38 24.07 -33.95
C THR A 155 -9.34 23.09 -32.78
N PHE A 156 -10.05 23.40 -31.70
CA PHE A 156 -10.14 22.60 -30.50
C PHE A 156 -11.60 22.41 -30.11
N LYS A 157 -11.95 21.22 -29.63
CA LYS A 157 -13.27 20.94 -29.04
C LYS A 157 -13.10 20.68 -27.54
N CYS A 158 -13.93 21.29 -26.72
CA CYS A 158 -14.01 20.92 -25.31
C CYS A 158 -14.55 19.48 -25.21
N SER A 159 -13.72 18.55 -24.71
CA SER A 159 -14.10 17.15 -24.49
C SER A 159 -14.93 16.97 -23.22
N GLY A 160 -14.98 17.98 -22.36
CA GLY A 160 -15.76 17.98 -21.14
C GLY A 160 -14.95 18.35 -19.90
N PHE A 161 -15.62 18.22 -18.76
CA PHE A 161 -15.08 18.51 -17.44
C PHE A 161 -14.54 17.24 -16.79
N CYS A 162 -13.34 17.30 -16.25
CA CYS A 162 -12.71 16.21 -15.51
C CYS A 162 -12.16 16.71 -14.17
N PHE A 163 -12.19 15.88 -13.13
CA PHE A 163 -11.64 16.23 -11.81
C PHE A 163 -10.18 15.81 -11.64
N ASP A 164 -9.51 15.48 -12.75
CA ASP A 164 -8.14 15.01 -12.78
C ASP A 164 -7.42 15.57 -14.01
N ILE A 165 -6.23 16.11 -13.75
CA ILE A 165 -5.31 16.54 -14.79
C ILE A 165 -4.26 15.47 -15.02
N ARG A 166 -4.40 14.74 -16.12
CA ARG A 166 -3.27 14.05 -16.75
C ARG A 166 -2.68 14.99 -17.79
N PHE A 167 -1.50 15.50 -17.51
CA PHE A 167 -0.75 16.39 -18.40
C PHE A 167 -0.21 15.68 -19.66
N GLY A 168 -0.37 14.35 -19.75
CA GLY A 168 0.28 13.55 -20.79
C GLY A 168 1.81 13.61 -20.66
N ALA A 169 2.49 12.71 -21.35
CA ALA A 169 3.94 12.81 -21.59
C ALA A 169 4.12 13.27 -23.04
#